data_AF-A0A662FC27-F1
#
_entry.id   AF-A0A662FC27-F1
#
_cell.length_a   1.000
_cell.length_b   1.000
_cell.length_c   1.000
_cell.angle_alpha   90.00
_cell.angle_beta   90.00
_cell.angle_gamma   90.00
#
_symmetry.space_group_name_H-M   'P 1'
#
loop_
_entity.id
_entity.type
_entity.pdbx_description
1 polymer ?
#
loop_
_entity_poly.entity_id
_entity_poly.type
_entity_poly.pdbx_seq_one_letter_code
_entity_poly.pdbx_strand_id
1 'polypeptide(L)'
;MVDPNSHKTLEDFVDGITRLDDAIRELNPDYILYTIRGAVPIADLLRIVDPQIATWEHEYLPASSSIIDTTDVIYQWFLNFLRETHVVGHPQSIVTIDEIVSGNSVSRVYKQVARAISDYAREVGLTPQQAMEEIVYHSIGLLDKSKAPNEEMMAKRYRQLVDDGVVIPVEVTANIVMDKPKLCPLKMQRIPNSRSGKFLPVMAKFEHTPEYMELLQRFANYVGQDIANVSLQSPLKVQQSERFLPEKYRSLRNYLSHN
;
A
#
# COMPACT_ATOMS: atom_id res chain seq x y z
N MET A 1 -0.62 27.09 6.69
CA MET A 1 -1.32 25.85 6.32
C MET A 1 -1.38 25.81 4.80
N VAL A 2 -0.93 24.72 4.17
CA VAL A 2 -1.04 24.53 2.71
C VAL A 2 -2.51 24.28 2.38
N ASP A 3 -3.08 25.04 1.44
CA ASP A 3 -4.44 24.78 0.97
C ASP A 3 -4.41 23.55 0.04
N PRO A 4 -5.02 22.41 0.42
CA PRO A 4 -5.03 21.21 -0.41
C PRO A 4 -5.82 21.40 -1.72
N ASN A 5 -6.60 22.48 -1.84
CA ASN A 5 -7.37 22.79 -3.03
C ASN A 5 -6.66 23.75 -3.98
N SER A 6 -5.49 24.29 -3.60
CA SER A 6 -4.74 25.20 -4.45
C SER A 6 -4.26 24.47 -5.72
N HIS A 7 -4.25 25.19 -6.84
CA HIS A 7 -3.76 24.64 -8.12
C HIS A 7 -2.34 24.10 -7.98
N LYS A 8 -1.48 24.82 -7.26
CA LYS A 8 -0.09 24.44 -6.98
C LYS A 8 0.03 23.14 -6.18
N THR A 9 -0.87 22.91 -5.22
CA THR A 9 -0.87 21.66 -4.44
C THR A 9 -1.28 20.46 -5.30
N LEU A 10 -2.23 20.66 -6.22
CA LEU A 10 -2.63 19.61 -7.16
C LEU A 10 -1.50 19.28 -8.14
N GLU A 11 -0.86 20.29 -8.72
CA GLU A 11 0.28 20.16 -9.62
C GLU A 11 1.43 19.37 -8.97
N ASP A 12 1.91 19.79 -7.80
CA ASP A 12 2.97 19.09 -7.06
C ASP A 12 2.59 17.64 -6.71
N PHE A 13 1.31 17.40 -6.38
CA PHE A 13 0.82 16.06 -6.10
C PHE A 13 0.78 15.19 -7.37
N VAL A 14 0.37 15.73 -8.52
CA VAL A 14 0.42 15.04 -9.83
C VAL A 14 1.86 14.70 -10.20
N ASP A 15 2.79 15.63 -10.04
CA ASP A 15 4.22 15.40 -10.27
C ASP A 15 4.78 14.32 -9.32
N GLY A 16 4.26 14.26 -8.08
CA GLY A 16 4.52 13.19 -7.14
C GLY A 16 4.05 11.83 -7.65
N ILE A 17 2.80 11.72 -8.12
CA ILE A 17 2.28 10.44 -8.65
C ILE A 17 3.01 10.04 -9.94
N THR A 18 3.44 10.99 -10.77
CA THR A 18 4.23 10.71 -11.98
C THR A 18 5.60 10.15 -11.62
N ARG A 19 6.31 10.75 -10.64
CA ARG A 19 7.58 10.21 -10.13
C ARG A 19 7.41 8.86 -9.42
N LEU A 20 6.25 8.62 -8.81
CA LEU A 20 5.90 7.31 -8.26
C LEU A 20 5.78 6.26 -9.37
N ASP A 21 5.13 6.59 -10.50
CA ASP A 21 5.07 5.72 -11.69
C ASP A 21 6.47 5.44 -12.26
N ASP A 22 7.29 6.48 -12.42
CA ASP A 22 8.67 6.33 -12.91
C ASP A 22 9.49 5.37 -12.03
N ALA A 23 9.40 5.51 -10.71
CA ALA A 23 10.09 4.63 -9.77
C ALA A 23 9.57 3.18 -9.83
N ILE A 24 8.26 2.97 -10.03
CA ILE A 24 7.70 1.63 -10.24
C ILE A 24 8.28 1.02 -11.51
N ARG A 25 8.31 1.77 -12.62
CA ARG A 25 8.84 1.31 -13.91
C ARG A 25 10.34 1.01 -13.86
N GLU A 26 11.11 1.82 -13.16
CA GLU A 26 12.54 1.58 -12.95
C GLU A 26 12.80 0.26 -12.21
N LEU A 27 12.01 -0.03 -11.17
CA LEU A 27 12.11 -1.28 -10.42
C LEU A 27 11.55 -2.49 -11.17
N ASN A 28 10.68 -2.26 -12.15
CA ASN A 28 9.99 -3.29 -12.96
C ASN A 28 9.53 -4.51 -12.12
N PRO A 29 8.71 -4.30 -11.06
CA PRO A 29 8.26 -5.38 -10.19
C PRO A 29 7.36 -6.40 -10.88
N ASP A 30 7.47 -7.66 -10.45
CA ASP A 30 6.49 -8.70 -10.77
C ASP A 30 5.17 -8.48 -10.04
N TYR A 31 5.20 -7.87 -8.84
CA TYR A 31 4.00 -7.58 -8.05
C TYR A 31 4.04 -6.20 -7.40
N ILE A 32 2.92 -5.47 -7.52
CA ILE A 32 2.67 -4.21 -6.80
C ILE A 32 1.70 -4.45 -5.64
N LEU A 33 2.11 -4.12 -4.42
CA LEU A 33 1.32 -4.29 -3.22
C LEU A 33 0.84 -2.94 -2.69
N TYR A 34 -0.45 -2.65 -2.80
CA TYR A 34 -1.05 -1.43 -2.26
C TYR A 34 -1.42 -1.63 -0.79
N THR A 35 -0.88 -0.82 0.13
CA THR A 35 -1.32 -0.87 1.52
C THR A 35 -2.78 -0.41 1.64
N ILE A 36 -3.60 -1.24 2.30
CA ILE A 36 -5.04 -0.98 2.46
C ILE A 36 -5.27 0.35 3.20
N ARG A 37 -6.27 1.10 2.71
CA ARG A 37 -6.66 2.49 3.04
C ARG A 37 -5.88 3.54 2.26
N GLY A 38 -4.65 3.84 2.67
CA GLY A 38 -3.88 4.98 2.15
C GLY A 38 -3.53 4.86 0.67
N ALA A 39 -3.11 3.66 0.25
CA ALA A 39 -2.65 3.45 -1.12
C ALA A 39 -3.75 3.05 -2.11
N VAL A 40 -4.97 2.75 -1.64
CA VAL A 40 -6.11 2.44 -2.52
C VAL A 40 -6.42 3.61 -3.48
N PRO A 41 -6.60 4.86 -2.99
CA PRO A 41 -6.81 5.99 -3.89
C PRO A 41 -5.55 6.31 -4.73
N ILE A 42 -4.35 6.06 -4.22
CA ILE A 42 -3.10 6.22 -4.98
C ILE A 42 -3.10 5.28 -6.19
N ALA A 43 -3.63 4.06 -6.05
CA ALA A 43 -3.71 3.11 -7.14
C ALA A 43 -4.60 3.57 -8.29
N ASP A 44 -5.71 4.28 -8.01
CA ASP A 44 -6.54 4.89 -9.06
C ASP A 44 -5.85 6.10 -9.71
N LEU A 45 -5.15 6.92 -8.92
CA LEU A 45 -4.39 8.05 -9.43
C LEU A 45 -3.24 7.59 -10.35
N LEU A 46 -2.55 6.52 -10.00
CA LEU A 46 -1.54 5.90 -10.86
C LEU A 46 -2.14 5.41 -12.17
N ARG A 47 -3.34 4.83 -12.17
CA ARG A 47 -4.02 4.41 -13.40
C ARG A 47 -4.47 5.57 -14.29
N ILE A 48 -4.63 6.76 -13.70
CA ILE A 48 -4.86 7.99 -14.46
C ILE A 48 -3.56 8.45 -15.13
N VAL A 49 -2.43 8.41 -14.42
CA VAL A 49 -1.12 8.77 -15.00
C VAL A 49 -0.68 7.75 -16.05
N ASP A 50 -0.73 6.47 -15.72
CA ASP A 50 -0.38 5.35 -16.56
C ASP A 50 -1.52 4.31 -16.61
N PRO A 51 -2.38 4.35 -17.63
CA PRO A 51 -3.43 3.34 -17.80
C PRO A 51 -2.90 1.91 -17.94
N GLN A 52 -1.64 1.71 -18.36
CA GLN A 52 -1.05 0.37 -18.51
C GLN A 52 -0.78 -0.29 -17.15
N ILE A 53 -0.59 0.48 -16.08
CA ILE A 53 -0.39 -0.09 -14.73
C ILE A 53 -1.59 -0.94 -14.27
N ALA A 54 -2.76 -0.75 -14.87
CA ALA A 54 -3.94 -1.58 -14.60
C ALA A 54 -3.76 -3.05 -15.03
N THR A 55 -2.84 -3.34 -15.96
CA THR A 55 -2.54 -4.71 -16.42
C THR A 55 -1.47 -5.40 -15.58
N TRP A 56 -0.85 -4.68 -14.63
CA TRP A 56 0.20 -5.24 -13.79
C TRP A 56 -0.39 -6.07 -12.66
N GLU A 57 0.32 -7.11 -12.28
CA GLU A 57 -0.06 -7.93 -11.14
C GLU A 57 0.04 -7.09 -9.86
N HIS A 58 -1.05 -7.04 -9.12
CA HIS A 58 -1.12 -6.28 -7.88
C HIS A 58 -1.96 -6.97 -6.83
N GLU A 59 -1.74 -6.66 -5.56
CA GLU A 59 -2.52 -7.15 -4.44
C GLU A 59 -2.65 -6.07 -3.36
N TYR A 60 -3.55 -6.27 -2.39
CA TYR A 60 -3.83 -5.33 -1.32
C TYR A 60 -3.34 -5.85 0.03
N LEU A 61 -2.30 -5.21 0.58
CA LEU A 61 -1.67 -5.59 1.84
C LEU A 61 -2.34 -4.88 3.03
N PRO A 62 -2.96 -5.61 3.99
CA PRO A 62 -3.53 -5.02 5.21
C PRO A 62 -2.45 -4.54 6.21
N ALA A 63 -1.91 -3.33 6.00
CA ALA A 63 -0.81 -2.78 6.80
C ALA A 63 -1.18 -1.64 7.77
N SER A 64 -2.43 -1.16 7.73
CA SER A 64 -2.87 0.00 8.52
C SER A 64 -2.88 -0.28 10.03
N SER A 65 -2.41 0.68 10.82
CA SER A 65 -2.41 0.61 12.30
C SER A 65 -3.81 0.52 12.92
N SER A 66 -4.88 0.81 12.15
CA SER A 66 -6.26 0.63 12.59
C SER A 66 -6.73 -0.83 12.56
N ILE A 67 -5.97 -1.71 11.91
CA ILE A 67 -6.28 -3.14 11.81
C ILE A 67 -5.94 -3.81 13.17
N ILE A 68 -6.72 -4.82 13.56
CA ILE A 68 -6.40 -5.66 14.73
C ILE A 68 -5.18 -6.53 14.45
N ASP A 69 -4.32 -6.74 15.45
CA ASP A 69 -3.15 -7.62 15.35
C ASP A 69 -2.28 -7.34 14.09
N THR A 70 -2.17 -6.07 13.67
CA THR A 70 -1.62 -5.67 12.36
C THR A 70 -0.29 -6.34 12.03
N THR A 71 0.61 -6.48 13.02
CA THR A 71 1.91 -7.15 12.85
C THR A 71 1.77 -8.61 12.42
N ASP A 72 0.89 -9.36 13.08
CA ASP A 72 0.62 -10.77 12.75
C ASP A 72 -0.10 -10.89 11.40
N VAL A 73 -1.05 -9.99 11.14
CA VAL A 73 -1.76 -9.90 9.87
C VAL A 73 -0.80 -9.68 8.69
N ILE A 74 0.11 -8.70 8.77
CA ILE A 74 1.09 -8.44 7.69
C ILE A 74 1.98 -9.68 7.48
N TYR A 75 2.55 -10.22 8.56
CA TYR A 75 3.46 -11.36 8.49
C TYR A 75 2.82 -12.58 7.82
N GLN A 76 1.63 -12.99 8.31
CA GLN A 76 0.96 -14.17 7.78
C GLN A 76 0.41 -13.96 6.38
N TRP A 77 -0.11 -12.76 6.09
CA TRP A 77 -0.59 -12.42 4.75
C TRP A 77 0.55 -12.54 3.74
N PHE A 78 1.72 -11.96 4.05
CA PHE A 78 2.86 -11.99 3.14
C PHE A 78 3.44 -13.40 2.99
N LEU A 79 3.49 -14.18 4.07
CA LEU A 79 3.91 -15.58 4.01
C LEU A 79 2.98 -16.41 3.09
N ASN A 80 1.66 -16.25 3.21
CA ASN A 80 0.70 -16.93 2.35
C ASN A 80 0.79 -16.45 0.90
N PHE A 81 1.06 -15.16 0.68
CA PHE A 81 1.32 -14.61 -0.64
C PHE A 81 2.53 -15.30 -1.30
N LEU A 82 3.69 -15.37 -0.62
CA LEU A 82 4.88 -16.02 -1.15
C LEU A 82 4.66 -17.50 -1.47
N ARG A 83 3.92 -18.23 -0.61
CA ARG A 83 3.58 -19.64 -0.84
C ARG A 83 2.76 -19.86 -2.12
N GLU A 84 1.97 -18.88 -2.52
CA GLU A 84 1.12 -18.98 -3.72
C GLU A 84 1.84 -18.48 -4.98
N THR A 85 2.69 -17.45 -4.86
CA THR A 85 3.21 -16.72 -6.03
C THR A 85 4.67 -16.97 -6.34
N HIS A 86 5.51 -17.30 -5.35
CA HIS A 86 6.94 -17.48 -5.57
C HIS A 86 7.26 -18.87 -6.10
N VAL A 87 8.14 -18.93 -7.11
CA VAL A 87 8.69 -20.18 -7.65
C VAL A 87 10.18 -20.24 -7.30
N VAL A 88 10.57 -21.24 -6.48
CA VAL A 88 11.95 -21.41 -6.02
C VAL A 88 12.93 -21.46 -7.20
N GLY A 89 14.01 -20.67 -7.11
CA GLY A 89 15.01 -20.53 -8.15
C GLY A 89 14.68 -19.50 -9.24
N HIS A 90 13.54 -18.81 -9.14
CA HIS A 90 13.18 -17.69 -10.00
C HIS A 90 13.15 -16.39 -9.20
N PRO A 91 13.92 -15.36 -9.60
CA PRO A 91 13.83 -14.05 -8.98
C PRO A 91 12.42 -13.48 -9.07
N GLN A 92 11.94 -12.87 -7.99
CA GLN A 92 10.67 -12.19 -7.88
C GLN A 92 10.87 -10.82 -7.24
N SER A 93 10.52 -9.76 -7.97
CA SER A 93 10.55 -8.38 -7.52
C SER A 93 9.17 -7.94 -7.01
N ILE A 94 9.11 -7.44 -5.78
CA ILE A 94 7.89 -7.03 -5.11
C ILE A 94 8.05 -5.58 -4.63
N VAL A 95 7.10 -4.73 -4.99
CA VAL A 95 7.06 -3.32 -4.57
C VAL A 95 5.82 -3.05 -3.76
N THR A 96 5.95 -2.52 -2.54
CA THR A 96 4.80 -1.93 -1.83
C THR A 96 4.69 -0.43 -2.08
N ILE A 97 3.44 0.05 -2.15
CA ILE A 97 3.11 1.48 -2.22
C ILE A 97 2.36 1.86 -0.95
N ASP A 98 2.83 2.89 -0.24
CA ASP A 98 2.21 3.41 0.99
C ASP A 98 2.30 4.95 1.07
N GLU A 99 1.48 5.54 1.95
CA GLU A 99 1.61 6.94 2.37
C GLU A 99 2.63 7.05 3.51
N ILE A 100 3.52 8.05 3.45
CA ILE A 100 4.56 8.23 4.47
C ILE A 100 4.37 9.56 5.21
N VAL A 101 4.24 9.45 6.54
CA VAL A 101 4.34 10.56 7.48
C VAL A 101 5.65 10.50 8.26
N SER A 102 5.80 9.52 9.16
CA SER A 102 7.00 9.37 10.01
C SER A 102 7.87 8.16 9.63
N GLY A 103 7.43 7.35 8.66
CA GLY A 103 8.09 6.11 8.28
C GLY A 103 7.91 4.92 9.23
N ASN A 104 7.19 5.09 10.35
CA ASN A 104 6.90 4.01 11.30
C ASN A 104 6.04 2.89 10.70
N SER A 105 5.12 3.23 9.78
CA SER A 105 4.30 2.24 9.08
C SER A 105 5.15 1.34 8.19
N VAL A 106 5.91 1.96 7.28
CA VAL A 106 6.84 1.29 6.37
C VAL A 106 7.85 0.42 7.13
N SER A 107 8.44 0.94 8.22
CA SER A 107 9.38 0.18 9.04
C SER A 107 8.75 -1.07 9.66
N ARG A 108 7.47 -1.00 10.07
CA ARG A 108 6.73 -2.16 10.60
C ARG A 108 6.46 -3.18 9.50
N VAL A 109 6.02 -2.72 8.32
CA VAL A 109 5.77 -3.59 7.15
C VAL A 109 7.03 -4.34 6.77
N TYR A 110 8.13 -3.62 6.53
CA TYR A 110 9.43 -4.23 6.18
C TYR A 110 9.85 -5.29 7.20
N LYS A 111 9.74 -5.01 8.50
CA LYS A 111 10.11 -5.98 9.54
C LYS A 111 9.29 -7.28 9.44
N GLN A 112 8.00 -7.20 9.13
CA GLN A 112 7.15 -8.38 9.00
C GLN A 112 7.34 -9.11 7.67
N VAL A 113 7.59 -8.37 6.59
CA VAL A 113 7.96 -8.93 5.28
C VAL A 113 9.27 -9.69 5.37
N ALA A 114 10.32 -9.08 5.93
CA ALA A 114 11.62 -9.74 6.09
C ALA A 114 11.51 -11.01 6.96
N ARG A 115 10.66 -10.99 7.99
CA ARG A 115 10.35 -12.18 8.79
C ARG A 115 9.64 -13.26 7.94
N ALA A 116 8.63 -12.87 7.15
CA ALA A 116 7.90 -13.78 6.29
C ALA A 116 8.82 -14.42 5.23
N ILE A 117 9.70 -13.65 4.60
CA ILE A 117 10.72 -14.15 3.66
C ILE A 117 11.65 -15.15 4.36
N SER A 118 12.16 -14.83 5.56
CA SER A 118 13.03 -15.74 6.30
C SER A 118 12.32 -17.04 6.71
N ASP A 119 11.05 -16.98 7.08
CA ASP A 119 10.28 -18.15 7.49
C ASP A 119 9.92 -19.01 6.26
N TYR A 120 9.51 -18.38 5.16
CA TYR A 120 9.31 -19.02 3.85
C TYR A 120 10.59 -19.72 3.36
N ALA A 121 11.75 -19.06 3.44
CA ALA A 121 13.04 -19.62 3.04
C ALA A 121 13.30 -20.98 3.70
N ARG A 122 13.02 -21.11 5.00
CA ARG A 122 13.17 -22.37 5.73
C ARG A 122 12.18 -23.43 5.26
N GLU A 123 10.95 -23.05 4.89
CA GLU A 123 9.93 -23.97 4.37
C GLU A 123 10.34 -24.57 3.02
N VAL A 124 10.99 -23.78 2.17
CA VAL A 124 11.41 -24.21 0.82
C VAL A 124 12.87 -24.66 0.73
N GLY A 125 13.59 -24.72 1.86
CA GLY A 125 14.98 -25.19 1.92
C GLY A 125 16.04 -24.21 1.42
N LEU A 126 15.72 -22.90 1.36
CA LEU A 126 16.66 -21.83 1.05
C LEU A 126 17.34 -21.28 2.31
N THR A 127 18.58 -20.84 2.17
CA THR A 127 19.19 -19.97 3.18
C THR A 127 18.57 -18.58 3.15
N PRO A 128 18.62 -17.80 4.26
CA PRO A 128 18.11 -16.44 4.27
C PRO A 128 18.74 -15.54 3.20
N GLN A 129 20.03 -15.75 2.89
CA GLN A 129 20.73 -14.97 1.86
C GLN A 129 20.17 -15.27 0.47
N GLN A 130 20.02 -16.56 0.12
CA GLN A 130 19.43 -16.97 -1.15
C GLN A 130 18.00 -16.44 -1.30
N ALA A 131 17.19 -16.51 -0.24
CA ALA A 131 15.83 -16.00 -0.29
C ALA A 131 15.76 -14.48 -0.46
N MET A 132 16.72 -13.70 0.07
CA MET A 132 16.78 -12.26 -0.16
C MET A 132 17.31 -11.88 -1.54
N GLU A 133 18.09 -12.77 -2.18
CA GLU A 133 18.52 -12.61 -3.57
C GLU A 133 17.42 -13.01 -4.56
N GLU A 134 16.63 -14.05 -4.24
CA GLU A 134 15.48 -14.48 -5.04
C GLU A 134 14.28 -13.54 -4.85
N ILE A 135 13.99 -13.10 -3.63
CA ILE A 135 12.80 -12.30 -3.31
C ILE A 135 13.23 -10.87 -2.98
N VAL A 136 13.26 -10.03 -4.02
CA VAL A 136 13.69 -8.64 -3.91
C VAL A 136 12.49 -7.77 -3.52
N TYR A 137 12.56 -7.15 -2.35
CA TYR A 137 11.49 -6.32 -1.81
C TYR A 137 11.89 -4.85 -1.71
N HIS A 138 11.07 -3.98 -2.29
CA HIS A 138 11.17 -2.53 -2.15
C HIS A 138 9.85 -1.94 -1.65
N SER A 139 9.92 -0.75 -1.06
CA SER A 139 8.76 0.07 -0.76
C SER A 139 8.94 1.45 -1.35
N ILE A 140 8.05 1.86 -2.24
CA ILE A 140 7.96 3.26 -2.66
C ILE A 140 6.91 3.92 -1.77
N GLY A 141 7.16 5.13 -1.29
CA GLY A 141 6.14 5.80 -0.51
C GLY A 141 6.06 7.29 -0.73
N LEU A 142 4.82 7.77 -0.73
CA LEU A 142 4.48 9.15 -1.00
C LEU A 142 4.61 9.96 0.29
N LEU A 143 5.74 10.66 0.44
CA LEU A 143 6.13 11.39 1.64
C LEU A 143 5.49 12.78 1.67
N ASP A 144 4.66 13.05 2.68
CA ASP A 144 4.03 14.35 2.89
C ASP A 144 4.96 15.31 3.67
N LYS A 145 5.59 16.26 2.96
CA LYS A 145 6.47 17.26 3.57
C LYS A 145 5.76 18.19 4.54
N SER A 146 4.45 18.40 4.41
CA SER A 146 3.70 19.22 5.37
C SER A 146 3.57 18.57 6.74
N LYS A 147 3.73 17.24 6.83
CA LYS A 147 3.67 16.48 8.09
C LYS A 147 5.04 16.07 8.63
N ALA A 148 6.04 15.95 7.76
CA ALA A 148 7.42 15.70 8.12
C ALA A 148 8.35 16.69 7.39
N PRO A 149 8.38 17.97 7.81
CA PRO A 149 9.16 18.99 7.12
C PRO A 149 10.68 18.76 7.24
N ASN A 150 11.14 18.04 8.27
CA ASN A 150 12.55 17.82 8.55
C ASN A 150 12.85 16.33 8.77
N GLU A 151 14.03 15.88 8.32
CA GLU A 151 14.48 14.48 8.46
C GLU A 151 14.52 13.99 9.92
N GLU A 152 14.74 14.88 10.88
CA GLU A 152 14.78 14.54 12.31
C GLU A 152 13.46 13.96 12.82
N MET A 153 12.33 14.32 12.18
CA MET A 153 11.00 13.79 12.51
C MET A 153 10.77 12.37 11.97
N MET A 154 11.65 11.90 11.08
CA MET A 154 11.57 10.56 10.52
C MET A 154 12.13 9.53 11.50
N ALA A 155 11.45 8.38 11.59
CA ALA A 155 11.92 7.29 12.43
C ALA A 155 13.34 6.87 12.01
N LYS A 156 14.24 6.64 12.99
CA LYS A 156 15.63 6.22 12.71
C LYS A 156 15.69 5.00 11.80
N ARG A 157 14.81 4.01 12.02
CA ARG A 157 14.74 2.80 11.19
C ARG A 157 14.31 3.12 9.76
N TYR A 158 13.40 4.07 9.58
CA TYR A 158 12.99 4.49 8.25
C TYR A 158 14.14 5.12 7.47
N ARG A 159 14.90 6.04 8.08
CA ARG A 159 16.08 6.66 7.44
C ARG A 159 17.08 5.59 7.00
N GLN A 160 17.36 4.62 7.87
CA GLN A 160 18.20 3.48 7.52
C GLN A 160 17.66 2.70 6.31
N LEU A 161 16.34 2.47 6.22
CA LEU A 161 15.77 1.76 5.07
C LEU A 161 15.84 2.57 3.77
N VAL A 162 15.85 3.90 3.85
CA VAL A 162 16.12 4.77 2.69
C VAL A 162 17.59 4.67 2.30
N ASP A 163 18.51 4.76 3.27
CA ASP A 163 19.96 4.62 3.04
C ASP A 163 20.32 3.25 2.45
N ASP A 164 19.64 2.19 2.90
CA ASP A 164 19.80 0.81 2.42
C ASP A 164 19.14 0.58 1.04
N GLY A 165 18.46 1.59 0.46
CA GLY A 165 17.77 1.49 -0.84
C GLY A 165 16.45 0.69 -0.80
N VAL A 166 16.06 0.16 0.36
CA VAL A 166 14.81 -0.61 0.54
C VAL A 166 13.58 0.28 0.38
N VAL A 167 13.69 1.55 0.78
CA VAL A 167 12.61 2.53 0.70
C VAL A 167 12.96 3.65 -0.25
N ILE A 168 12.11 3.88 -1.25
CA ILE A 168 12.23 4.99 -2.20
C ILE A 168 11.19 6.06 -1.83
N PRO A 169 11.59 7.19 -1.23
CA PRO A 169 10.66 8.27 -0.93
C PRO A 169 10.34 9.09 -2.18
N VAL A 170 9.06 9.26 -2.47
CA VAL A 170 8.56 10.22 -3.45
C VAL A 170 7.94 11.38 -2.70
N GLU A 171 8.64 12.51 -2.68
CA GLU A 171 8.24 13.62 -1.83
C GLU A 171 7.19 14.51 -2.51
N VAL A 172 6.13 14.86 -1.77
CA VAL A 172 5.11 15.84 -2.17
C VAL A 172 4.98 16.91 -1.09
N THR A 173 4.61 18.11 -1.49
CA THR A 173 4.29 19.23 -0.61
C THR A 173 3.16 18.86 0.35
N ALA A 174 2.11 18.20 -0.14
CA ALA A 174 1.03 17.65 0.68
C ALA A 174 0.40 16.43 -0.01
N ASN A 175 0.17 15.36 0.75
CA ASN A 175 -0.54 14.20 0.25
C ASN A 175 -2.04 14.46 0.31
N ILE A 176 -2.68 14.59 -0.85
CA ILE A 176 -4.09 15.01 -0.95
C ILE A 176 -5.04 13.93 -0.40
N VAL A 177 -4.70 12.65 -0.50
CA VAL A 177 -5.60 11.54 -0.14
C VAL A 177 -5.41 11.05 1.30
N MET A 178 -4.26 11.32 1.90
CA MET A 178 -3.89 10.88 3.23
C MET A 178 -4.88 11.33 4.31
N ASP A 179 -5.24 10.41 5.21
CA ASP A 179 -6.13 10.64 6.35
C ASP A 179 -7.50 11.26 6.00
N LYS A 180 -7.96 11.15 4.75
CA LYS A 180 -9.28 11.66 4.32
C LYS A 180 -10.24 10.51 4.02
N PRO A 181 -11.08 10.08 5.00
CA PRO A 181 -12.02 8.98 4.80
C PRO A 181 -12.95 9.14 3.60
N LYS A 182 -13.29 10.37 3.23
CA LYS A 182 -14.14 10.66 2.07
C LYS A 182 -13.47 10.31 0.73
N LEU A 183 -12.14 10.33 0.68
CA LEU A 183 -11.34 10.04 -0.52
C LEU A 183 -10.80 8.61 -0.55
N CYS A 184 -11.15 7.79 0.44
CA CYS A 184 -10.79 6.37 0.45
C CYS A 184 -12.05 5.55 0.12
N PRO A 185 -12.13 4.96 -1.09
CA PRO A 185 -13.33 4.22 -1.49
C PRO A 185 -13.53 2.93 -0.69
N LEU A 186 -12.45 2.34 -0.20
CA LEU A 186 -12.47 1.12 0.61
C LEU A 186 -12.85 1.42 2.08
N LYS A 187 -13.84 0.68 2.60
CA LYS A 187 -14.21 0.62 4.02
C LYS A 187 -14.00 -0.79 4.55
N MET A 188 -13.27 -0.91 5.66
CA MET A 188 -13.03 -2.20 6.31
C MET A 188 -14.11 -2.57 7.33
N GLN A 189 -14.25 -3.85 7.62
CA GLN A 189 -15.17 -4.38 8.61
C GLN A 189 -14.78 -3.94 10.02
N ARG A 190 -15.64 -3.14 10.66
CA ARG A 190 -15.44 -2.71 12.05
C ARG A 190 -15.68 -3.87 13.01
N ILE A 191 -14.83 -3.97 14.04
CA ILE A 191 -15.03 -4.90 15.15
C ILE A 191 -15.95 -4.25 16.18
N PRO A 192 -17.13 -4.83 16.48
CA PRO A 192 -18.04 -4.30 17.49
C PRO A 192 -17.34 -4.16 18.85
N ASN A 193 -17.62 -3.06 19.56
CA ASN A 193 -17.12 -2.80 20.92
C ASN A 193 -15.59 -2.83 21.10
N SER A 194 -14.80 -2.80 20.02
CA SER A 194 -13.36 -2.64 20.13
C SER A 194 -13.03 -1.29 20.79
N ARG A 195 -12.31 -1.32 21.92
CA ARG A 195 -11.93 -0.14 22.70
C ARG A 195 -11.24 0.96 21.88
N SER A 196 -10.55 0.57 20.80
CA SER A 196 -9.80 1.48 19.94
C SER A 196 -10.43 1.63 18.55
N GLY A 197 -11.67 1.16 18.36
CA GLY A 197 -12.34 1.21 17.05
C GLY A 197 -11.59 0.43 15.96
N LYS A 198 -10.99 -0.72 16.32
CA LYS A 198 -10.22 -1.54 15.39
C LYS A 198 -11.09 -2.18 14.30
N PHE A 199 -10.45 -2.50 13.19
CA PHE A 199 -11.05 -3.14 12.03
C PHE A 199 -10.44 -4.52 11.79
N LEU A 200 -11.22 -5.41 11.21
CA LEU A 200 -10.71 -6.59 10.53
C LEU A 200 -10.15 -6.18 9.17
N PRO A 201 -9.15 -6.91 8.66
CA PRO A 201 -8.54 -6.65 7.36
C PRO A 201 -9.39 -7.13 6.17
N VAL A 202 -10.72 -7.09 6.29
CA VAL A 202 -11.66 -7.48 5.23
C VAL A 202 -12.54 -6.31 4.84
N MET A 203 -12.88 -6.23 3.56
CA MET A 203 -13.71 -5.20 2.98
C MET A 203 -15.16 -5.35 3.45
N ALA A 204 -15.70 -4.29 4.02
CA ALA A 204 -17.13 -4.18 4.33
C ALA A 204 -17.90 -3.48 3.21
N LYS A 205 -17.30 -2.44 2.61
CA LYS A 205 -17.91 -1.66 1.53
C LYS A 205 -16.82 -1.07 0.64
N PHE A 206 -17.13 -0.93 -0.64
CA PHE A 206 -16.35 -0.14 -1.60
C PHE A 206 -17.28 0.87 -2.25
N GLU A 207 -16.97 2.16 -2.14
CA GLU A 207 -17.85 3.23 -2.61
C GLU A 207 -17.06 4.43 -3.11
N HIS A 208 -17.31 4.81 -4.36
CA HIS A 208 -16.84 6.08 -4.92
C HIS A 208 -17.77 7.20 -4.44
N THR A 209 -17.31 7.99 -3.48
CA THR A 209 -18.05 9.18 -3.03
C THR A 209 -17.99 10.28 -4.09
N PRO A 210 -18.91 11.26 -4.07
CA PRO A 210 -18.81 12.43 -4.93
C PRO A 210 -17.48 13.18 -4.79
N GLU A 211 -16.98 13.36 -3.56
CA GLU A 211 -15.70 14.03 -3.32
C GLU A 211 -14.51 13.24 -3.88
N TYR A 212 -14.58 11.90 -3.84
CA TYR A 212 -13.57 11.04 -4.44
C TYR A 212 -13.57 11.18 -5.97
N MET A 213 -14.74 11.10 -6.60
CA MET A 213 -14.87 11.25 -8.05
C MET A 213 -14.47 12.65 -8.53
N GLU A 214 -14.78 13.70 -7.76
CA GLU A 214 -14.35 15.05 -8.06
C GLU A 214 -12.82 15.17 -8.06
N LEU A 215 -12.13 14.57 -7.07
CA LEU A 215 -10.68 14.51 -7.04
C LEU A 215 -10.13 13.81 -8.30
N LEU A 216 -10.64 12.61 -8.61
CA LEU A 216 -10.18 11.84 -9.77
C LEU A 216 -10.39 12.60 -11.08
N GLN A 217 -11.56 13.25 -11.25
CA GLN A 217 -11.84 14.06 -12.44
C GLN A 217 -10.89 15.27 -12.55
N ARG A 218 -10.65 15.98 -11.45
CA ARG A 218 -9.70 17.12 -11.45
C ARG A 218 -8.28 16.67 -11.78
N PHE A 219 -7.86 15.53 -11.25
CA PHE A 219 -6.56 14.94 -11.51
C PHE A 219 -6.44 14.49 -12.98
N ALA A 220 -7.44 13.78 -13.50
CA ALA A 220 -7.52 13.36 -14.91
C ALA A 220 -7.48 14.55 -15.87
N ASN A 221 -8.27 15.60 -15.60
CA ASN A 221 -8.25 16.82 -16.40
C ASN A 221 -6.86 17.48 -16.41
N TYR A 222 -6.14 17.46 -15.29
CA TYR A 222 -4.80 18.03 -15.20
C TYR A 222 -3.80 17.25 -16.06
N VAL A 223 -3.83 15.91 -16.04
CA VAL A 223 -2.94 15.06 -16.86
C VAL A 223 -3.41 14.91 -18.33
N GLY A 224 -4.53 15.53 -18.70
CA GLY A 224 -5.09 15.44 -20.06
C GLY A 224 -5.77 14.11 -20.38
N GLN A 225 -6.28 13.40 -19.36
CA GLN A 225 -6.99 12.13 -19.49
C GLN A 225 -8.50 12.29 -19.28
N ASP A 226 -9.27 11.42 -19.92
CA ASP A 226 -10.70 11.28 -19.66
C ASP A 226 -10.93 10.15 -18.65
N ILE A 227 -11.48 10.48 -17.48
CA ILE A 227 -11.75 9.51 -16.41
C ILE A 227 -12.67 8.37 -16.86
N ALA A 228 -13.53 8.60 -17.86
CA ALA A 228 -14.40 7.56 -18.40
C ALA A 228 -13.63 6.43 -19.10
N ASN A 229 -12.38 6.70 -19.51
CA ASN A 229 -11.48 5.74 -20.16
C ASN A 229 -10.48 5.11 -19.18
N VAL A 230 -10.49 5.50 -17.91
CA VAL A 230 -9.61 4.95 -16.88
C VAL A 230 -10.29 3.79 -16.18
N SER A 231 -9.64 2.62 -16.19
CA SER A 231 -10.13 1.44 -15.47
C SER A 231 -9.84 1.55 -13.98
N LEU A 232 -10.74 2.17 -13.21
CA LEU A 232 -10.61 2.29 -11.75
C LEU A 232 -10.55 0.92 -11.03
N GLN A 233 -10.12 0.95 -9.78
CA GLN A 233 -9.91 -0.23 -8.94
C GLN A 233 -11.19 -1.05 -8.78
N SER A 234 -11.05 -2.37 -8.97
CA SER A 234 -12.16 -3.30 -8.86
C SER A 234 -12.30 -3.76 -7.40
N PRO A 235 -13.50 -3.65 -6.79
CA PRO A 235 -13.73 -4.19 -5.44
C PRO A 235 -13.49 -5.71 -5.38
N LEU A 236 -13.70 -6.42 -6.49
CA LEU A 236 -13.42 -7.86 -6.57
C LEU A 236 -11.94 -8.16 -6.38
N LYS A 237 -11.05 -7.29 -6.89
CA LYS A 237 -9.60 -7.50 -6.74
C LYS A 237 -9.16 -7.30 -5.28
N VAL A 238 -9.72 -6.31 -4.58
CA VAL A 238 -9.51 -6.15 -3.13
C VAL A 238 -9.94 -7.40 -2.38
N GLN A 239 -11.13 -7.94 -2.68
CA GLN A 239 -11.63 -9.18 -2.07
C GLN A 239 -10.75 -10.39 -2.40
N GLN A 240 -10.23 -10.48 -3.63
CA GLN A 240 -9.31 -11.55 -4.02
C GLN A 240 -8.03 -11.53 -3.18
N SER A 241 -7.49 -10.35 -2.83
CA SER A 241 -6.33 -10.23 -1.94
C SER A 241 -6.60 -10.73 -0.52
N GLU A 242 -7.86 -10.80 -0.08
CA GLU A 242 -8.24 -11.34 1.24
C GLU A 242 -7.97 -12.84 1.36
N ARG A 243 -7.76 -13.56 0.25
CA ARG A 243 -7.42 -14.99 0.26
C ARG A 243 -6.13 -15.29 1.02
N PHE A 244 -5.20 -14.34 1.07
CA PHE A 244 -3.94 -14.51 1.80
C PHE A 244 -4.09 -14.28 3.30
N LEU A 245 -5.23 -13.77 3.78
CA LEU A 245 -5.48 -13.60 5.20
C LEU A 245 -5.51 -14.95 5.93
N PRO A 246 -4.97 -15.01 7.16
CA PRO A 246 -5.26 -16.11 8.08
C PRO A 246 -6.76 -16.29 8.30
N GLU A 247 -7.20 -17.54 8.44
CA GLU A 247 -8.61 -17.89 8.61
C GLU A 247 -9.29 -17.10 9.76
N LYS A 248 -8.56 -16.90 10.88
CA LYS A 248 -8.99 -16.09 12.03
C LYS A 248 -9.50 -14.69 11.63
N TYR A 249 -8.90 -14.06 10.62
CA TYR A 249 -9.20 -12.67 10.25
C TYR A 249 -10.14 -12.53 9.04
N ARG A 250 -10.50 -13.63 8.36
CA ARG A 250 -11.33 -13.62 7.13
C ARG A 250 -12.80 -13.26 7.37
N SER A 251 -13.28 -13.32 8.61
CA SER A 251 -14.63 -12.87 8.93
C SER A 251 -14.76 -12.48 10.39
N LEU A 252 -15.79 -11.68 10.70
CA LEU A 252 -16.12 -11.35 12.09
C LEU A 252 -16.49 -12.60 12.89
N ARG A 253 -17.18 -13.56 12.26
CA ARG A 253 -17.53 -14.84 12.89
C ARG A 253 -16.27 -15.60 13.30
N ASN A 254 -15.29 -15.74 12.39
CA ASN A 254 -14.04 -16.44 12.68
C ASN A 254 -13.26 -15.71 13.77
N TYR A 255 -13.16 -14.39 13.69
CA TYR A 255 -12.44 -13.62 14.69
C TYR A 255 -13.04 -13.79 16.10
N LEU A 256 -14.37 -13.75 16.21
CA LEU A 256 -15.07 -13.93 17.49
C LEU A 256 -15.06 -15.37 18.02
N SER A 257 -14.84 -16.38 17.17
CA SER A 257 -14.76 -17.78 17.63
C SER A 257 -13.38 -18.15 18.21
N HIS A 258 -12.37 -17.31 17.97
CA HIS A 258 -10.99 -17.52 18.42
C HIS A 258 -10.58 -16.63 19.61
N ASN A 259 -11.51 -15.83 20.16
CA ASN A 259 -11.31 -14.94 21.31
C ASN A 259 -12.43 -15.13 22.33
#